data_AF-A0A954PWG5-F1
#
_entry.id   AF-A0A954PWG5-F1
#
_cell.length_a   1.000
_cell.length_b   1.000
_cell.length_c   1.000
_cell.angle_alpha   90.00
_cell.angle_beta   90.00
_cell.angle_gamma   90.00
#
_symmetry.space_group_name_H-M   'P 1'
#
loop_
_entity.id
_entity.type
_entity.pdbx_description
1 polymer ?
#
loop_
_entity_poly.entity_id
_entity_poly.type
_entity_poly.pdbx_seq_one_letter_code
_entity_poly.pdbx_strand_id
1 'polypeptide(L)'
;DMGHKIDDPSRDKIDAQIATWAAEVSDGPRTKIDFVTYTLRYSKADWIRVTGMEEHWAPATVKANLDLDKEAIAIETDGVTHLEIDFFESGWSSGRDEVDIEIDGQKYSVPDSGNLRGFQCLLTKDVSGEWTARTGDELEMRKRPGLQGPIDDAFCDRFVIVLPSRPARHGKVQRWIDRETAYFKSRWARLMRGDVQVVLDRDLTDDQIETCHLICFGDFSSNRFLFDISGMLPIDWTRETLRVGKQTFDPVSHAPAFCYPNPFNPERYVVVNSGMTFRDFSNTSNSRQIAMLPDWAVIDVSSEDDSIYAGDVVAQGFFDEKWQFKAPEIELR
;
A
#
# COMPACT_ATOMS: atom_id res chain seq x y z
N ASP A 1 2.61 -25.19 -34.37
CA ASP A 1 2.96 -25.41 -32.97
C ASP A 1 4.11 -24.48 -32.60
N MET A 2 3.82 -23.19 -32.53
CA MET A 2 4.74 -22.17 -32.03
C MET A 2 4.20 -21.87 -30.63
N GLY A 3 4.77 -22.50 -29.61
CA GLY A 3 4.45 -22.14 -28.22
C GLY A 3 4.86 -20.68 -27.92
N HIS A 4 5.12 -20.36 -26.67
CA HIS A 4 5.61 -19.04 -26.24
C HIS A 4 7.06 -18.74 -26.69
N LYS A 5 7.41 -18.98 -27.96
CA LYS A 5 8.75 -18.78 -28.52
C LYS A 5 8.72 -17.64 -29.55
N ILE A 6 9.60 -16.66 -29.34
CA ILE A 6 9.87 -15.60 -30.32
C ILE A 6 10.61 -16.22 -31.51
N ASP A 7 10.18 -15.92 -32.73
CA ASP A 7 10.85 -16.39 -33.95
C ASP A 7 12.22 -15.73 -34.13
N ASP A 8 13.13 -16.40 -34.85
CA ASP A 8 14.51 -15.92 -35.00
C ASP A 8 14.59 -14.49 -35.59
N PRO A 9 13.85 -14.14 -36.67
CA PRO A 9 13.82 -12.76 -37.17
C PRO A 9 13.35 -11.71 -36.15
N SER A 10 12.32 -12.03 -35.35
CA SER A 10 11.84 -11.12 -34.30
C SER A 10 12.85 -10.99 -33.16
N ARG A 11 13.50 -12.09 -32.76
CA ARG A 11 14.57 -12.08 -31.74
C ARG A 11 15.71 -11.18 -32.17
N ASP A 12 16.20 -11.32 -33.40
CA ASP A 12 17.33 -10.54 -33.90
C ASP A 12 17.01 -9.02 -33.91
N LYS A 13 15.76 -8.65 -34.24
CA LYS A 13 15.29 -7.25 -34.15
C LYS A 13 15.22 -6.74 -32.71
N ILE A 14 14.68 -7.56 -31.80
CA ILE A 14 14.59 -7.22 -30.37
C ILE A 14 15.98 -7.03 -29.79
N ASP A 15 16.90 -7.97 -30.05
CA ASP A 15 18.27 -7.94 -29.56
C ASP A 15 19.03 -6.71 -30.10
N ALA A 16 18.87 -6.37 -31.38
CA ALA A 16 19.48 -5.18 -31.97
C ALA A 16 18.97 -3.87 -31.33
N GLN A 17 17.67 -3.79 -31.04
CA GLN A 17 17.09 -2.63 -30.38
C GLN A 17 17.54 -2.50 -28.92
N ILE A 18 17.57 -3.62 -28.18
CA ILE A 18 18.10 -3.68 -26.81
C ILE A 18 19.57 -3.26 -26.79
N ALA A 19 20.37 -3.74 -27.74
CA ALA A 19 21.79 -3.39 -27.83
C ALA A 19 22.00 -1.89 -28.09
N THR A 20 21.12 -1.25 -28.88
CA THR A 20 21.15 0.20 -29.11
C THR A 20 20.87 0.95 -27.81
N TRP A 21 19.80 0.59 -27.09
CA TRP A 21 19.49 1.22 -25.79
C TRP A 21 20.56 0.98 -24.73
N ALA A 22 21.18 -0.21 -24.71
CA ALA A 22 22.28 -0.53 -23.80
C ALA A 22 23.57 0.26 -24.09
N ALA A 23 23.77 0.72 -25.33
CA ALA A 23 24.90 1.58 -25.69
C ALA A 23 24.67 3.07 -25.34
N GLU A 24 23.43 3.47 -25.07
CA GLU A 24 23.01 4.84 -24.77
C GLU A 24 22.87 5.10 -23.26
N VAL A 25 23.46 4.26 -22.40
CA VAL A 25 23.41 4.45 -20.95
C VAL A 25 24.13 5.75 -20.59
N SER A 26 23.35 6.74 -20.17
CA SER A 26 23.82 8.00 -19.60
C SER A 26 24.02 7.82 -18.10
N ASP A 27 25.15 8.31 -17.57
CA ASP A 27 25.40 8.37 -16.12
C ASP A 27 24.60 9.49 -15.43
N GLY A 28 24.00 10.41 -16.20
CA GLY A 28 23.15 11.50 -15.71
C GLY A 28 21.66 11.13 -15.60
N PRO A 29 20.85 11.96 -14.93
CA PRO A 29 19.42 11.71 -14.76
C PRO A 29 18.68 11.75 -16.10
N ARG A 30 17.53 11.07 -16.20
CA ARG A 30 16.65 11.18 -17.36
C ARG A 30 16.17 12.62 -17.50
N THR A 31 16.36 13.20 -18.69
CA THR A 31 15.89 14.56 -18.98
C THR A 31 14.40 14.62 -19.27
N LYS A 32 13.76 13.47 -19.53
CA LYS A 32 12.32 13.36 -19.77
C LYS A 32 11.74 12.12 -19.10
N ILE A 33 10.64 12.30 -18.38
CA ILE A 33 9.86 11.24 -17.73
C ILE A 33 8.40 11.38 -18.19
N ASP A 34 7.80 10.27 -18.60
CA ASP A 34 6.36 10.11 -18.81
C ASP A 34 5.94 8.89 -17.99
N PHE A 35 5.29 9.14 -16.86
CA PHE A 35 5.04 8.14 -15.83
C PHE A 35 3.56 8.08 -15.49
N VAL A 36 3.04 6.86 -15.35
CA VAL A 36 1.70 6.58 -14.86
C VAL A 36 1.77 5.50 -13.79
N THR A 37 1.03 5.70 -12.70
CA THR A 37 0.78 4.67 -11.70
C THR A 37 -0.68 4.66 -11.27
N TYR A 38 -1.14 3.50 -10.80
CA TYR A 38 -2.46 3.31 -10.21
C TYR A 38 -2.38 3.00 -8.71
N THR A 39 -1.15 2.80 -8.18
CA THR A 39 -0.89 2.50 -6.77
C THR A 39 0.43 3.14 -6.34
N LEU A 40 0.56 3.37 -5.03
CA LEU A 40 1.81 3.84 -4.43
C LEU A 40 2.85 2.73 -4.22
N ARG A 41 2.58 1.47 -4.61
CA ARG A 41 3.57 0.37 -4.52
C ARG A 41 4.68 0.56 -5.55
N TYR A 42 4.30 0.99 -6.74
CA TYR A 42 5.16 1.15 -7.90
C TYR A 42 5.14 2.62 -8.32
N SER A 43 5.66 3.49 -7.47
CA SER A 43 5.44 4.93 -7.58
C SER A 43 6.66 5.75 -8.01
N LYS A 44 7.79 5.10 -8.32
CA LYS A 44 9.06 5.74 -8.67
C LYS A 44 9.38 5.55 -10.16
N ALA A 45 9.81 6.62 -10.81
CA ALA A 45 10.46 6.62 -12.11
C ALA A 45 11.67 7.54 -12.08
N ASP A 46 12.87 6.94 -12.03
CA ASP A 46 14.14 7.67 -11.88
C ASP A 46 14.09 8.65 -10.69
N TRP A 47 14.31 9.95 -10.92
CA TRP A 47 14.32 10.99 -9.88
C TRP A 47 12.93 11.51 -9.47
N ILE A 48 11.85 11.00 -10.06
CA ILE A 48 10.47 11.32 -9.67
C ILE A 48 9.88 10.17 -8.87
N ARG A 49 9.20 10.48 -7.76
CA ARG A 49 8.36 9.55 -7.04
C ARG A 49 7.03 10.17 -6.65
N VAL A 50 5.93 9.53 -7.04
CA VAL A 50 4.59 9.85 -6.55
C VAL A 50 4.47 9.29 -5.13
N THR A 51 4.18 10.15 -4.14
CA THR A 51 4.06 9.76 -2.73
C THR A 51 2.63 9.93 -2.19
N GLY A 52 1.72 10.42 -3.01
CA GLY A 52 0.30 10.59 -2.69
C GLY A 52 -0.52 10.78 -3.97
N MET A 53 -1.70 10.18 -4.02
CA MET A 53 -2.62 10.23 -5.15
C MET A 53 -3.93 10.90 -4.71
N GLU A 54 -4.75 11.32 -5.66
CA GLU A 54 -6.12 11.74 -5.40
C GLU A 54 -7.02 10.53 -5.09
N GLU A 55 -6.78 9.41 -5.78
CA GLU A 55 -7.50 8.16 -5.58
C GLU A 55 -6.69 6.94 -6.05
N HIS A 56 -6.46 5.96 -5.18
CA HIS A 56 -5.93 4.66 -5.56
C HIS A 56 -6.86 3.96 -6.54
N TRP A 57 -6.27 3.26 -7.52
CA TRP A 57 -6.94 2.59 -8.65
C TRP A 57 -7.49 3.52 -9.74
N ALA A 58 -7.42 4.84 -9.56
CA ALA A 58 -7.46 5.81 -10.64
C ALA A 58 -6.03 6.09 -11.16
N PRO A 59 -5.86 6.51 -12.43
CA PRO A 59 -4.54 6.85 -12.94
C PRO A 59 -4.01 8.13 -12.28
N ALA A 60 -2.77 8.09 -11.80
CA ALA A 60 -1.97 9.26 -11.47
C ALA A 60 -0.81 9.37 -12.47
N THR A 61 -0.65 10.53 -13.09
CA THR A 61 0.36 10.76 -14.14
C THR A 61 1.31 11.88 -13.79
N VAL A 62 2.56 11.74 -14.22
CA VAL A 62 3.60 12.77 -14.13
C VAL A 62 4.35 12.82 -15.45
N LYS A 63 4.38 14.01 -16.07
CA LYS A 63 5.28 14.32 -17.18
C LYS A 63 6.30 15.33 -16.70
N ALA A 64 7.57 14.93 -16.67
CA ALA A 64 8.64 15.79 -16.18
C ALA A 64 9.71 16.00 -17.25
N ASN A 65 10.22 17.22 -17.33
CA ASN A 65 11.35 17.60 -18.16
C ASN A 65 12.40 18.31 -17.30
N LEU A 66 13.65 17.88 -17.43
CA LEU A 66 14.82 18.50 -16.79
C LEU A 66 15.66 19.19 -17.86
N ASP A 67 15.81 20.51 -17.74
CA ASP A 67 16.70 21.32 -18.55
C ASP A 67 18.05 21.46 -17.83
N LEU A 68 19.03 20.65 -18.25
CA LEU A 68 20.37 20.61 -17.64
C LEU A 68 21.13 21.94 -17.82
N ASP A 69 20.88 22.69 -18.90
CA ASP A 69 21.59 23.94 -19.17
C ASP A 69 21.05 25.09 -18.32
N LYS A 70 19.72 25.12 -18.09
CA LYS A 70 19.07 26.13 -17.25
C LYS A 70 19.00 25.76 -15.78
N GLU A 71 19.29 24.50 -15.46
CA GLU A 71 19.09 23.90 -14.13
C GLU A 71 17.64 24.04 -13.64
N ALA A 72 16.68 23.78 -14.54
CA ALA A 72 15.26 23.99 -14.28
C ALA A 72 14.44 22.71 -14.52
N ILE A 73 13.38 22.54 -13.74
CA ILE A 73 12.49 21.39 -13.79
C ILE A 73 11.08 21.85 -14.18
N ALA A 74 10.48 21.21 -15.18
CA ALA A 74 9.09 21.42 -15.58
C ALA A 74 8.28 20.13 -15.40
N ILE A 75 7.14 20.20 -14.71
CA ILE A 75 6.31 19.06 -14.33
C ILE A 75 4.83 19.35 -14.63
N GLU A 76 4.16 18.39 -15.27
CA GLU A 76 2.70 18.36 -15.38
C GLU A 76 2.19 17.12 -14.63
N THR A 77 1.14 17.29 -13.83
CA THR A 77 0.56 16.21 -13.04
C THR A 77 -0.96 16.08 -13.26
N ASP A 78 -1.47 14.87 -13.10
CA ASP A 78 -2.90 14.56 -13.04
C ASP A 78 -3.13 13.45 -12.01
N GLY A 79 -4.10 13.58 -11.11
CA GLY A 79 -4.36 12.60 -10.04
C GLY A 79 -3.26 12.48 -8.95
N VAL A 80 -2.30 13.41 -8.89
CA VAL A 80 -1.17 13.41 -7.92
C VAL A 80 -1.39 14.48 -6.85
N THR A 81 -1.22 14.10 -5.58
CA THR A 81 -1.31 15.03 -4.44
C THR A 81 0.02 15.26 -3.72
N HIS A 82 0.94 14.30 -3.80
CA HIS A 82 2.27 14.42 -3.20
C HIS A 82 3.34 13.88 -4.15
N LEU A 83 4.43 14.63 -4.29
CA LEU A 83 5.52 14.33 -5.20
C LEU A 83 6.87 14.48 -4.48
N GLU A 84 7.76 13.54 -4.70
CA GLU A 84 9.15 13.59 -4.29
C GLU A 84 10.03 13.70 -5.53
N ILE A 85 10.94 14.66 -5.52
CA ILE A 85 12.04 14.84 -6.47
C ILE A 85 13.30 14.42 -5.72
N ASP A 86 13.99 13.38 -6.19
CA ASP A 86 15.18 12.84 -5.55
C ASP A 86 16.26 12.49 -6.57
N PHE A 87 17.26 13.37 -6.69
CA PHE A 87 18.40 13.16 -7.58
C PHE A 87 19.55 12.39 -6.93
N PHE A 88 19.36 11.75 -5.77
CA PHE A 88 20.41 11.03 -5.05
C PHE A 88 21.24 10.05 -5.90
N GLU A 89 20.57 9.28 -6.77
CA GLU A 89 21.25 8.28 -7.59
C GLU A 89 22.21 8.94 -8.59
N SER A 90 21.75 9.98 -9.29
CA SER A 90 22.55 10.71 -10.29
C SER A 90 23.54 11.72 -9.67
N GLY A 91 23.28 12.19 -8.45
CA GLY A 91 24.01 13.28 -7.83
C GLY A 91 23.82 14.64 -8.50
N TRP A 92 22.85 14.79 -9.40
CA TRP A 92 22.55 16.07 -10.04
C TRP A 92 22.08 17.08 -8.99
N SER A 93 22.71 18.26 -8.98
CA SER A 93 22.30 19.42 -8.19
C SER A 93 22.34 20.63 -9.10
N SER A 94 21.39 21.57 -8.96
CA SER A 94 21.65 22.92 -9.46
C SER A 94 22.85 23.48 -8.70
N GLY A 95 23.80 24.14 -9.35
CA GLY A 95 24.88 24.84 -8.64
C GLY A 95 24.41 26.06 -7.82
N ARG A 96 23.14 26.09 -7.42
CA ARG A 96 22.39 27.18 -6.78
C ARG A 96 21.82 26.72 -5.45
N ASP A 97 21.52 27.69 -4.59
CA ASP A 97 20.87 27.45 -3.30
C ASP A 97 19.39 27.02 -3.46
N GLU A 98 18.76 27.40 -4.57
CA GLU A 98 17.37 27.05 -4.92
C GLU A 98 17.26 26.64 -6.40
N VAL A 99 16.36 25.68 -6.67
CA VAL A 99 16.03 25.18 -8.02
C VAL A 99 14.73 25.81 -8.51
N ASP A 100 14.72 26.28 -9.74
CA ASP A 100 13.51 26.74 -10.43
C ASP A 100 12.66 25.53 -10.84
N ILE A 101 11.44 25.44 -10.28
CA ILE A 101 10.45 24.40 -10.60
C ILE A 101 9.19 25.05 -11.17
N GLU A 102 8.78 24.62 -12.36
CA GLU A 102 7.45 24.89 -12.92
C GLU A 102 6.60 23.63 -12.79
N ILE A 103 5.54 23.64 -11.98
CA ILE A 103 4.64 22.51 -11.78
C ILE A 103 3.18 22.93 -11.99
N ASP A 104 2.45 22.23 -12.85
CA ASP A 104 1.06 22.53 -13.23
C ASP A 104 0.86 24.02 -13.65
N GLY A 105 1.86 24.60 -14.33
CA GLY A 105 1.88 26.01 -14.76
C GLY A 105 2.19 27.03 -13.66
N GLN A 106 2.44 26.59 -12.42
CA GLN A 106 2.85 27.42 -11.29
C GLN A 106 4.38 27.39 -11.16
N LYS A 107 5.00 28.53 -10.82
CA LYS A 107 6.46 28.68 -10.73
C LYS A 107 6.91 28.89 -9.31
N TYR A 108 7.91 28.12 -8.89
CA TYR A 108 8.49 28.15 -7.56
C TYR A 108 10.01 28.14 -7.66
N SER A 109 10.65 28.79 -6.69
CA SER A 109 12.07 28.62 -6.40
C SER A 109 12.14 27.83 -5.10
N VAL A 110 12.68 26.62 -5.15
CA VAL A 110 12.60 25.68 -4.02
C VAL A 110 14.01 25.33 -3.54
N PRO A 111 14.30 25.50 -2.23
CA PRO A 111 15.60 25.10 -1.69
C PRO A 111 15.74 23.58 -1.70
N ASP A 112 16.99 23.11 -1.74
CA ASP A 112 17.28 21.71 -1.49
C ASP A 112 16.90 21.35 -0.04
N SER A 113 15.96 20.42 0.09
CA SER A 113 15.48 19.91 1.38
C SER A 113 16.25 18.67 1.85
N GLY A 114 17.17 18.18 1.03
CA GLY A 114 17.97 16.99 1.23
C GLY A 114 19.19 17.18 2.13
N ASN A 115 19.70 16.07 2.64
CA ASN A 115 21.03 15.99 3.27
C ASN A 115 21.94 14.98 2.56
N LEU A 116 21.49 14.42 1.44
CA LEU A 116 22.25 13.51 0.60
C LEU A 116 22.83 14.28 -0.60
N ARG A 117 23.60 13.58 -1.43
CA ARG A 117 24.09 14.16 -2.69
C ARG A 117 22.92 14.38 -3.65
N GLY A 118 23.00 15.42 -4.48
CA GLY A 118 21.98 15.76 -5.46
C GLY A 118 20.76 16.46 -4.84
N PHE A 119 20.02 17.18 -5.67
CA PHE A 119 18.86 17.96 -5.24
C PHE A 119 17.72 17.05 -4.76
N GLN A 120 17.13 17.38 -3.61
CA GLN A 120 15.98 16.66 -3.06
C GLN A 120 14.87 17.63 -2.65
N CYS A 121 13.64 17.34 -3.03
CA CYS A 121 12.48 18.18 -2.76
C CYS A 121 11.21 17.35 -2.54
N LEU A 122 10.42 17.72 -1.54
CA LEU A 122 9.09 17.20 -1.28
C LEU A 122 8.04 18.27 -1.57
N LEU A 123 7.06 17.93 -2.39
CA LEU A 123 5.97 18.81 -2.81
C LEU A 123 4.61 18.23 -2.42
N THR A 124 3.69 19.07 -1.97
CA THR A 124 2.30 18.71 -1.69
C THR A 124 1.34 19.69 -2.35
N LYS A 125 0.28 19.15 -2.94
CA LYS A 125 -0.80 19.88 -3.57
C LYS A 125 -1.95 20.04 -2.57
N ASP A 126 -2.38 21.26 -2.34
CA ASP A 126 -3.54 21.52 -1.49
C ASP A 126 -4.87 21.38 -2.25
N VAL A 127 -5.99 21.58 -1.54
CA VAL A 127 -7.35 21.48 -2.13
C VAL A 127 -7.66 22.58 -3.16
N SER A 128 -6.87 23.65 -3.20
CA SER A 128 -6.99 24.71 -4.21
C SER A 128 -6.17 24.42 -5.47
N GLY A 129 -5.32 23.39 -5.42
CA GLY A 129 -4.40 23.02 -6.49
C GLY A 129 -3.05 23.71 -6.41
N GLU A 130 -2.76 24.43 -5.31
CA GLU A 130 -1.47 25.09 -5.10
C GLU A 130 -0.44 24.08 -4.58
N TRP A 131 0.76 24.09 -5.17
CA TRP A 131 1.87 23.26 -4.74
C TRP A 131 2.74 24.00 -3.71
N THR A 132 3.12 23.29 -2.65
CA THR A 132 4.00 23.83 -1.60
C THR A 132 5.13 22.86 -1.31
N ALA A 133 6.33 23.42 -1.10
CA ALA A 133 7.47 22.65 -0.62
C ALA A 133 7.33 22.40 0.88
N ARG A 134 7.61 21.16 1.32
CA ARG A 134 7.51 20.75 2.72
C ARG A 134 8.83 20.24 3.26
N THR A 135 9.02 20.40 4.57
CA THR A 135 10.13 19.81 5.30
C THR A 135 9.64 18.55 6.01
N GLY A 136 9.95 17.38 5.45
CA GLY A 136 9.61 16.07 6.02
C GLY A 136 8.19 15.60 5.72
N ASP A 137 7.88 14.37 6.14
CA ASP A 137 6.53 13.80 6.01
C ASP A 137 5.72 14.18 7.27
N GLU A 138 4.81 15.15 7.15
CA GLU A 138 3.77 15.42 8.14
C GLU A 138 3.07 14.12 8.53
N LEU A 139 2.91 13.90 9.84
CA LEU A 139 2.25 12.72 10.42
C LEU A 139 0.73 12.67 10.14
N GLU A 140 0.25 13.35 9.10
CA GLU A 140 -1.15 13.24 8.68
C GLU A 140 -1.42 11.80 8.25
N MET A 141 -2.49 11.23 8.80
CA MET A 141 -2.92 9.88 8.46
C MET A 141 -3.41 9.87 7.01
N ARG A 142 -2.58 9.33 6.12
CA ARG A 142 -2.86 9.24 4.70
C ARG A 142 -2.31 7.95 4.10
N LYS A 143 -2.79 7.60 2.92
CA LYS A 143 -2.15 6.58 2.10
C LYS A 143 -0.82 7.11 1.57
N ARG A 144 0.22 6.30 1.67
CA ARG A 144 1.59 6.61 1.25
C ARG A 144 2.31 5.34 0.77
N PRO A 145 3.45 5.43 0.07
CA PRO A 145 4.22 4.25 -0.33
C PRO A 145 4.54 3.36 0.88
N GLY A 146 4.19 2.06 0.80
CA GLY A 146 4.34 1.11 1.92
C GLY A 146 3.23 1.17 2.98
N LEU A 147 2.27 2.09 2.83
CA LEU A 147 1.09 2.25 3.68
C LEU A 147 -0.09 2.78 2.84
N GLN A 148 -0.56 2.00 1.86
CA GLN A 148 -1.61 2.34 0.88
C GLN A 148 -2.82 1.37 0.83
N GLY A 149 -2.65 0.16 1.33
CA GLY A 149 -3.60 -0.94 1.10
C GLY A 149 -3.42 -1.53 -0.31
N PRO A 150 -4.16 -2.59 -0.68
CA PRO A 150 -5.12 -3.34 0.13
C PRO A 150 -4.43 -4.19 1.21
N ILE A 151 -5.17 -5.06 1.90
CA ILE A 151 -4.66 -5.89 3.01
C ILE A 151 -3.30 -6.52 2.70
N ASP A 152 -3.08 -7.01 1.48
CA ASP A 152 -1.84 -7.69 1.08
C ASP A 152 -0.58 -6.79 1.10
N ASP A 153 -0.74 -5.46 1.07
CA ASP A 153 0.35 -4.49 1.13
C ASP A 153 1.18 -4.65 2.42
N ALA A 154 0.54 -5.09 3.50
CA ALA A 154 1.16 -5.36 4.80
C ALA A 154 2.11 -6.57 4.80
N PHE A 155 2.09 -7.42 3.77
CA PHE A 155 3.01 -8.55 3.65
C PHE A 155 4.20 -8.27 2.73
N CYS A 156 4.31 -7.03 2.22
CA CYS A 156 5.44 -6.57 1.39
C CYS A 156 6.59 -5.94 2.21
N ASP A 157 6.52 -6.01 3.54
CA ASP A 157 7.58 -5.61 4.47
C ASP A 157 7.54 -6.53 5.70
N ARG A 158 8.42 -6.31 6.67
CA ARG A 158 8.53 -7.09 7.90
C ARG A 158 7.21 -7.08 8.67
N PHE A 159 6.74 -8.27 9.04
CA PHE A 159 5.53 -8.45 9.85
C PHE A 159 5.69 -9.54 10.92
N VAL A 160 4.80 -9.52 11.91
CA VAL A 160 4.66 -10.57 12.92
C VAL A 160 3.18 -10.92 13.10
N ILE A 161 2.86 -12.21 13.26
CA ILE A 161 1.51 -12.65 13.60
C ILE A 161 1.31 -12.53 15.11
N VAL A 162 0.24 -11.84 15.51
CA VAL A 162 -0.14 -11.62 16.91
C VAL A 162 -1.42 -12.39 17.19
N LEU A 163 -1.30 -13.54 17.87
CA LEU A 163 -2.43 -14.40 18.21
C LEU A 163 -3.08 -13.98 19.54
N PRO A 164 -4.40 -14.19 19.69
CA PRO A 164 -5.09 -13.81 20.91
C PRO A 164 -4.70 -14.72 22.07
N SER A 165 -4.53 -14.19 23.29
CA SER A 165 -4.28 -15.00 24.49
C SER A 165 -5.56 -15.48 25.20
N ARG A 166 -6.72 -15.05 24.71
CA ARG A 166 -8.05 -15.43 25.20
C ARG A 166 -8.92 -15.89 24.03
N PRO A 167 -9.96 -16.70 24.27
CA PRO A 167 -10.92 -17.02 23.22
C PRO A 167 -11.74 -15.78 22.83
N ALA A 168 -12.08 -15.68 21.55
CA ALA A 168 -13.08 -14.75 21.03
C ALA A 168 -14.43 -14.98 21.73
N ARG A 169 -15.25 -13.92 21.79
CA ARG A 169 -16.55 -13.95 22.49
C ARG A 169 -17.49 -15.00 21.91
N HIS A 170 -17.45 -15.16 20.60
CA HIS A 170 -18.40 -15.96 19.86
C HIS A 170 -17.72 -17.19 19.26
N GLY A 171 -18.26 -18.38 19.57
CA GLY A 171 -17.61 -19.63 19.23
C GLY A 171 -17.50 -19.92 17.72
N LYS A 172 -18.41 -19.37 16.89
CA LYS A 172 -18.29 -19.46 15.42
C LYS A 172 -17.08 -18.66 14.92
N VAL A 173 -16.97 -17.41 15.37
CA VAL A 173 -15.83 -16.53 15.08
C VAL A 173 -14.52 -17.15 15.57
N GLN A 174 -14.47 -17.72 16.78
CA GLN A 174 -13.26 -18.43 17.27
C GLN A 174 -12.81 -19.54 16.32
N ARG A 175 -13.72 -20.43 15.92
CA ARG A 175 -13.40 -21.53 15.00
C ARG A 175 -12.89 -21.05 13.65
N TRP A 176 -13.49 -19.97 13.14
CA TRP A 176 -13.05 -19.33 11.91
C TRP A 176 -11.64 -18.73 12.05
N ILE A 177 -11.37 -18.00 13.13
CA ILE A 177 -10.03 -17.46 13.43
C ILE A 177 -8.98 -18.57 13.50
N ASP A 178 -9.28 -19.68 14.19
CA ASP A 178 -8.35 -20.81 14.33
C ASP A 178 -8.04 -21.43 12.96
N ARG A 179 -9.08 -21.61 12.12
CA ARG A 179 -8.94 -22.11 10.75
C ARG A 179 -8.09 -21.18 9.90
N GLU A 180 -8.42 -19.90 9.84
CA GLU A 180 -7.72 -18.93 8.99
C GLU A 180 -6.26 -18.69 9.44
N THR A 181 -6.01 -18.72 10.74
CA THR A 181 -4.63 -18.66 11.28
C THR A 181 -3.82 -19.86 10.82
N ALA A 182 -4.35 -21.08 11.00
CA ALA A 182 -3.66 -22.31 10.60
C ALA A 182 -3.42 -22.33 9.08
N TYR A 183 -4.42 -21.91 8.33
CA TYR A 183 -4.38 -21.83 6.88
C TYR A 183 -3.33 -20.84 6.38
N PHE A 184 -3.30 -19.61 6.93
CA PHE A 184 -2.29 -18.62 6.58
C PHE A 184 -0.87 -19.12 6.84
N LYS A 185 -0.61 -19.70 8.02
CA LYS A 185 0.71 -20.27 8.37
C LYS A 185 1.14 -21.35 7.37
N SER A 186 0.23 -22.27 7.04
CA SER A 186 0.50 -23.34 6.05
C SER A 186 0.75 -22.79 4.65
N ARG A 187 -0.06 -21.83 4.22
CA ARG A 187 0.05 -21.12 2.93
C ARG A 187 1.39 -20.42 2.79
N TRP A 188 1.77 -19.63 3.78
CA TRP A 188 3.02 -18.88 3.77
C TRP A 188 4.21 -19.83 3.64
N ALA A 189 4.27 -20.87 4.47
CA ALA A 189 5.33 -21.89 4.39
C ALA A 189 5.39 -22.55 3.01
N ARG A 190 4.25 -22.87 2.40
CA ARG A 190 4.17 -23.53 1.09
C ARG A 190 4.59 -22.62 -0.07
N LEU A 191 4.14 -21.36 -0.07
CA LEU A 191 4.31 -20.45 -1.20
C LEU A 191 5.59 -19.61 -1.07
N MET A 192 5.86 -19.10 0.12
CA MET A 192 7.02 -18.24 0.41
C MET A 192 8.26 -19.02 0.88
N ARG A 193 8.12 -20.33 1.12
CA ARG A 193 9.22 -21.23 1.50
C ARG A 193 9.95 -20.80 2.77
N GLY A 194 9.21 -20.28 3.75
CA GLY A 194 9.74 -19.87 5.05
C GLY A 194 8.65 -19.87 6.11
N ASP A 195 9.05 -19.85 7.38
CA ASP A 195 8.11 -19.81 8.51
C ASP A 195 7.78 -18.37 8.89
N VAL A 196 6.51 -18.13 9.26
CA VAL A 196 6.08 -16.85 9.84
C VAL A 196 6.49 -16.74 11.30
N GLN A 197 6.84 -15.52 11.72
CA GLN A 197 7.04 -15.20 13.13
C GLN A 197 5.68 -15.04 13.82
N VAL A 198 5.52 -15.65 14.99
CA VAL A 198 4.25 -15.68 15.73
C VAL A 198 4.50 -15.42 17.20
N VAL A 199 3.72 -14.51 17.79
CA VAL A 199 3.66 -14.24 19.23
C VAL A 199 2.22 -14.30 19.72
N LEU A 200 2.03 -14.49 21.03
CA LEU A 200 0.75 -14.16 21.66
C LEU A 200 0.71 -12.66 21.94
N ASP A 201 -0.48 -12.07 21.91
CA ASP A 201 -0.73 -10.65 22.21
C ASP A 201 -0.08 -10.14 23.52
N ARG A 202 0.01 -10.98 24.55
CA ARG A 202 0.62 -10.66 25.85
C ARG A 202 2.15 -10.67 25.83
N ASP A 203 2.72 -11.29 24.80
CA ASP A 203 4.16 -11.45 24.59
C ASP A 203 4.68 -10.53 23.46
N LEU A 204 3.78 -9.71 22.86
CA LEU A 204 4.13 -8.68 21.88
C LEU A 204 5.03 -7.62 22.52
N THR A 205 6.15 -7.31 21.87
CA THR A 205 7.14 -6.35 22.38
C THR A 205 7.06 -4.99 21.72
N ASP A 206 7.58 -3.95 22.37
CA ASP A 206 7.67 -2.61 21.79
C ASP A 206 8.52 -2.59 20.51
N ASP A 207 9.62 -3.36 20.48
CA ASP A 207 10.47 -3.53 19.27
C ASP A 207 9.68 -4.11 18.09
N GLN A 208 8.77 -5.07 18.35
CA GLN A 208 7.90 -5.60 17.29
C GLN A 208 6.88 -4.57 16.81
N ILE A 209 6.33 -3.75 17.71
CA ILE A 209 5.41 -2.65 17.36
C ILE A 209 6.12 -1.58 16.51
N GLU A 210 7.38 -1.28 16.82
CA GLU A 210 8.20 -0.29 16.11
C GLU A 210 8.62 -0.80 14.72
N THR A 211 9.05 -2.06 14.62
CA THR A 211 9.74 -2.57 13.44
C THR A 211 8.89 -3.43 12.51
N CYS A 212 7.70 -3.87 12.93
CA CYS A 212 6.88 -4.81 12.16
C CYS A 212 5.48 -4.25 11.88
N HIS A 213 4.91 -4.66 10.75
CA HIS A 213 3.46 -4.74 10.61
C HIS A 213 2.89 -5.82 11.55
N LEU A 214 1.74 -5.54 12.15
CA LEU A 214 1.12 -6.43 13.12
C LEU A 214 -0.07 -7.15 12.50
N ILE A 215 0.04 -8.45 12.30
CA ILE A 215 -1.03 -9.29 11.75
C ILE A 215 -1.80 -9.92 12.91
N CYS A 216 -2.79 -9.20 13.42
CA CYS A 216 -3.54 -9.56 14.61
C CYS A 216 -4.74 -10.46 14.25
N PHE A 217 -4.82 -11.62 14.91
CA PHE A 217 -6.01 -12.47 14.89
C PHE A 217 -6.77 -12.34 16.21
N GLY A 218 -8.09 -12.44 16.16
CA GLY A 218 -8.96 -12.22 17.33
C GLY A 218 -10.11 -11.25 17.06
N ASP A 219 -11.00 -11.16 18.05
CA ASP A 219 -11.86 -10.00 18.24
C ASP A 219 -11.24 -9.00 19.22
N PHE A 220 -11.89 -7.84 19.38
CA PHE A 220 -11.41 -6.76 20.26
C PHE A 220 -11.47 -7.10 21.76
N SER A 221 -11.83 -8.33 22.15
CA SER A 221 -11.82 -8.78 23.55
C SER A 221 -10.88 -9.95 23.83
N SER A 222 -10.47 -10.64 22.78
CA SER A 222 -9.64 -11.84 22.82
C SER A 222 -8.17 -11.53 22.55
N ASN A 223 -7.91 -10.53 21.70
CA ASN A 223 -6.58 -10.00 21.45
C ASN A 223 -6.38 -8.69 22.24
N ARG A 224 -5.45 -8.70 23.21
CA ARG A 224 -5.15 -7.56 24.07
C ARG A 224 -4.71 -6.33 23.28
N PHE A 225 -3.85 -6.50 22.28
CA PHE A 225 -3.39 -5.37 21.46
C PHE A 225 -4.56 -4.72 20.73
N LEU A 226 -5.44 -5.53 20.12
CA LEU A 226 -6.65 -5.02 19.47
C LEU A 226 -7.63 -4.34 20.46
N PHE A 227 -7.76 -4.87 21.67
CA PHE A 227 -8.55 -4.23 22.73
C PHE A 227 -8.02 -2.82 23.02
N ASP A 228 -6.71 -2.68 23.22
CA ASP A 228 -6.05 -1.43 23.60
C ASP A 228 -6.21 -0.33 22.53
N ILE A 229 -6.24 -0.70 21.24
CA ILE A 229 -6.39 0.26 20.12
C ILE A 229 -7.83 0.35 19.57
N SER A 230 -8.79 -0.43 20.07
CA SER A 230 -10.13 -0.58 19.49
C SER A 230 -10.86 0.75 19.27
N GLY A 231 -10.73 1.70 20.20
CA GLY A 231 -11.34 3.04 20.09
C GLY A 231 -10.70 3.98 19.06
N MET A 232 -9.59 3.58 18.45
CA MET A 232 -8.85 4.32 17.41
C MET A 232 -8.96 3.68 16.03
N LEU A 233 -9.58 2.50 15.93
CA LEU A 233 -9.83 1.80 14.68
C LEU A 233 -11.14 2.31 14.03
N PRO A 234 -11.25 2.24 12.69
CA PRO A 234 -12.46 2.71 11.99
C PRO A 234 -13.67 1.80 12.19
N ILE A 235 -13.47 0.56 12.67
CA ILE A 235 -14.51 -0.46 12.83
C ILE A 235 -14.79 -0.64 14.32
N ASP A 236 -16.08 -0.72 14.68
CA ASP A 236 -16.52 -1.01 16.05
C ASP A 236 -16.99 -2.45 16.15
N TRP A 237 -16.41 -3.22 17.08
CA TRP A 237 -16.74 -4.63 17.28
C TRP A 237 -16.93 -4.95 18.76
N THR A 238 -18.20 -5.04 19.15
CA THR A 238 -18.63 -5.31 20.51
C THR A 238 -19.20 -6.73 20.66
N ARG A 239 -19.68 -7.06 21.86
CA ARG A 239 -20.34 -8.35 22.09
C ARG A 239 -21.66 -8.43 21.31
N GLU A 240 -22.39 -7.33 21.19
CA GLU A 240 -23.74 -7.27 20.63
C GLU A 240 -23.77 -6.82 19.17
N THR A 241 -22.73 -6.13 18.68
CA THR A 241 -22.78 -5.49 17.35
C THR A 241 -21.40 -5.41 16.70
N LEU A 242 -21.34 -5.69 15.39
CA LEU A 242 -20.21 -5.33 14.51
C LEU A 242 -20.66 -4.20 13.58
N ARG A 243 -20.00 -3.04 13.61
CA ARG A 243 -20.31 -1.88 12.77
C ARG A 243 -19.13 -1.53 11.88
N VAL A 244 -19.40 -1.44 10.58
CA VAL A 244 -18.42 -1.07 9.55
C VAL A 244 -19.01 0.07 8.74
N GLY A 245 -18.46 1.27 8.91
CA GLY A 245 -19.05 2.50 8.39
C GLY A 245 -20.50 2.67 8.87
N LYS A 246 -21.45 2.74 7.93
CA LYS A 246 -22.89 2.86 8.22
C LYS A 246 -23.61 1.51 8.36
N GLN A 247 -22.92 0.40 8.09
CA GLN A 247 -23.50 -0.93 8.07
C GLN A 247 -23.33 -1.61 9.43
N THR A 248 -24.23 -2.53 9.74
CA THR A 248 -24.26 -3.26 11.02
C THR A 248 -24.50 -4.74 10.75
N PHE A 249 -23.73 -5.59 11.42
CA PHE A 249 -23.71 -7.03 11.26
C PHE A 249 -23.81 -7.73 12.62
N ASP A 250 -24.23 -9.00 12.59
CA ASP A 250 -24.26 -9.86 13.77
C ASP A 250 -22.84 -10.39 14.10
N PRO A 251 -22.25 -10.00 15.25
CA PRO A 251 -20.90 -10.43 15.62
C PRO A 251 -20.79 -11.93 15.94
N VAL A 252 -21.92 -12.65 16.04
CA VAL A 252 -21.92 -14.11 16.22
C VAL A 252 -21.59 -14.83 14.91
N SER A 253 -21.99 -14.27 13.78
CA SER A 253 -21.91 -14.88 12.44
C SER A 253 -20.99 -14.13 11.48
N HIS A 254 -20.50 -12.94 11.85
CA HIS A 254 -19.65 -12.13 11.00
C HIS A 254 -18.36 -11.70 11.69
N ALA A 255 -17.28 -11.62 10.93
CA ALA A 255 -16.00 -11.07 11.37
C ALA A 255 -15.44 -10.08 10.34
N PRO A 256 -14.83 -8.96 10.78
CA PRO A 256 -14.12 -8.05 9.89
C PRO A 256 -12.72 -8.58 9.58
N ALA A 257 -12.28 -8.38 8.34
CA ALA A 257 -10.91 -8.54 7.87
C ALA A 257 -10.44 -7.22 7.25
N PHE A 258 -9.39 -6.58 7.77
CA PHE A 258 -8.98 -5.26 7.27
C PHE A 258 -7.54 -4.89 7.61
N CYS A 259 -6.96 -3.92 6.90
CA CYS A 259 -5.71 -3.26 7.25
C CYS A 259 -5.93 -1.78 7.59
N TYR A 260 -5.15 -1.25 8.52
CA TYR A 260 -5.21 0.15 8.94
C TYR A 260 -3.84 0.62 9.45
N PRO A 261 -3.50 1.92 9.41
CA PRO A 261 -2.33 2.45 10.10
C PRO A 261 -2.41 2.10 11.60
N ASN A 262 -1.38 1.47 12.14
CA ASN A 262 -1.32 1.09 13.55
C ASN A 262 -1.35 2.36 14.42
N PRO A 263 -2.34 2.55 15.31
CA PRO A 263 -2.42 3.76 16.13
C PRO A 263 -1.23 3.97 17.08
N PHE A 264 -0.49 2.92 17.43
CA PHE A 264 0.74 3.03 18.22
C PHE A 264 2.01 3.16 17.36
N ASN A 265 1.91 3.01 16.04
CA ASN A 265 2.97 3.30 15.08
C ASN A 265 2.36 3.58 13.69
N PRO A 266 2.00 4.83 13.36
CA PRO A 266 1.32 5.18 12.10
C PRO A 266 2.14 4.93 10.83
N GLU A 267 3.38 4.45 10.94
CA GLU A 267 4.22 4.03 9.82
C GLU A 267 4.05 2.56 9.46
N ARG A 268 3.34 1.80 10.30
CA ARG A 268 3.13 0.36 10.14
C ARG A 268 1.65 0.04 10.09
N TYR A 269 1.32 -1.06 9.43
CA TYR A 269 -0.01 -1.65 9.51
C TYR A 269 -0.29 -2.34 10.82
N VAL A 270 -1.55 -2.26 11.23
CA VAL A 270 -2.26 -3.35 11.88
C VAL A 270 -3.20 -4.00 10.87
N VAL A 271 -3.13 -5.33 10.74
CA VAL A 271 -4.08 -6.14 9.98
C VAL A 271 -4.92 -6.93 10.98
N VAL A 272 -6.23 -6.94 10.81
CA VAL A 272 -7.17 -7.69 11.66
C VAL A 272 -7.71 -8.86 10.85
N ASN A 273 -7.55 -10.07 11.39
CA ASN A 273 -8.13 -11.34 10.91
C ASN A 273 -7.92 -11.66 9.42
N SER A 274 -6.77 -11.30 8.86
CA SER A 274 -6.42 -11.71 7.50
C SER A 274 -4.96 -12.13 7.40
N GLY A 275 -4.71 -13.16 6.61
CA GLY A 275 -3.41 -13.42 6.00
C GLY A 275 -3.33 -12.78 4.61
N MET A 276 -2.45 -13.32 3.76
CA MET A 276 -2.49 -13.06 2.32
C MET A 276 -3.88 -13.44 1.77
N THR A 277 -4.46 -12.59 0.94
CA THR A 277 -5.88 -12.73 0.58
C THR A 277 -6.08 -13.65 -0.62
N PHE A 278 -5.06 -13.88 -1.45
CA PHE A 278 -5.15 -14.89 -2.50
C PHE A 278 -5.13 -16.32 -1.95
N ARG A 279 -6.03 -17.16 -2.50
CA ARG A 279 -6.23 -18.55 -2.09
C ARG A 279 -5.88 -19.57 -3.17
N ASP A 280 -6.39 -20.79 -3.09
CA ASP A 280 -5.94 -21.91 -3.94
C ASP A 280 -6.17 -21.67 -5.43
N PHE A 281 -7.15 -20.83 -5.76
CA PHE A 281 -7.40 -20.36 -7.12
C PHE A 281 -6.14 -19.75 -7.77
N SER A 282 -5.27 -19.12 -7.00
CA SER A 282 -4.04 -18.49 -7.51
C SER A 282 -2.88 -19.47 -7.70
N ASN A 283 -2.97 -20.71 -7.20
CA ASN A 283 -1.90 -21.70 -7.32
C ASN A 283 -1.59 -22.08 -8.79
N THR A 284 -2.53 -21.84 -9.70
CA THR A 284 -2.35 -22.17 -11.12
C THR A 284 -1.36 -21.25 -11.83
N SER A 285 -1.19 -20.02 -11.36
CA SER A 285 -0.29 -19.03 -11.96
C SER A 285 0.02 -17.90 -11.00
N ASN A 286 1.29 -17.48 -10.93
CA ASN A 286 1.71 -16.30 -10.17
C ASN A 286 0.98 -15.01 -10.60
N SER A 287 0.50 -14.91 -11.85
CA SER A 287 -0.32 -13.78 -12.32
C SER A 287 -1.64 -13.61 -11.55
N ARG A 288 -2.09 -14.65 -10.83
CA ARG A 288 -3.29 -14.63 -9.99
C ARG A 288 -2.97 -14.42 -8.51
N GLN A 289 -1.70 -14.30 -8.14
CA GLN A 289 -1.27 -14.00 -6.77
C GLN A 289 -1.35 -12.48 -6.53
N ILE A 290 -2.54 -11.95 -6.72
CA ILE A 290 -2.89 -10.54 -6.50
C ILE A 290 -3.75 -10.43 -5.25
N ALA A 291 -3.88 -9.23 -4.69
CA ALA A 291 -4.84 -8.99 -3.62
C ALA A 291 -6.27 -9.32 -4.09
N MET A 292 -6.97 -10.15 -3.32
CA MET A 292 -8.34 -10.61 -3.58
C MET A 292 -9.38 -9.91 -2.69
N LEU A 293 -8.94 -9.28 -1.60
CA LEU A 293 -9.76 -8.40 -0.77
C LEU A 293 -9.20 -6.97 -0.83
N PRO A 294 -10.06 -5.93 -0.70
CA PRO A 294 -9.63 -4.55 -0.65
C PRO A 294 -9.09 -4.20 0.75
N ASP A 295 -9.14 -2.94 1.17
CA ASP A 295 -8.62 -2.52 2.48
C ASP A 295 -9.41 -3.12 3.65
N TRP A 296 -10.71 -3.38 3.46
CA TRP A 296 -11.59 -4.00 4.46
C TRP A 296 -12.68 -4.89 3.84
N ALA A 297 -13.07 -5.93 4.56
CA ALA A 297 -14.17 -6.82 4.24
C ALA A 297 -14.87 -7.31 5.51
N VAL A 298 -16.14 -7.69 5.37
CA VAL A 298 -16.91 -8.42 6.38
C VAL A 298 -17.23 -9.80 5.81
N ILE A 299 -16.81 -10.82 6.55
CA ILE A 299 -16.94 -12.23 6.16
C ILE A 299 -18.07 -12.86 6.98
N ASP A 300 -19.00 -13.55 6.32
CA ASP A 300 -19.89 -14.51 7.00
C ASP A 300 -19.06 -15.73 7.41
N VAL A 301 -18.79 -15.85 8.70
CA VAL A 301 -17.95 -16.94 9.26
C VAL A 301 -18.73 -18.23 9.47
N SER A 302 -20.01 -18.25 9.12
CA SER A 302 -20.86 -19.44 9.14
C SER A 302 -20.96 -20.14 7.79
N SER A 303 -20.54 -19.49 6.71
CA SER A 303 -20.42 -20.12 5.40
C SER A 303 -19.15 -20.98 5.29
N GLU A 304 -19.11 -21.86 4.29
CA GLU A 304 -17.89 -22.57 3.93
C GLU A 304 -16.91 -21.61 3.24
N ASP A 305 -15.61 -21.81 3.44
CA ASP A 305 -14.60 -21.14 2.63
C ASP A 305 -14.47 -21.83 1.27
N ASP A 306 -13.92 -21.11 0.30
CA ASP A 306 -13.64 -21.66 -1.02
C ASP A 306 -12.20 -21.37 -1.46
N SER A 307 -11.92 -21.66 -2.74
CA SER A 307 -10.60 -21.45 -3.32
C SER A 307 -10.20 -19.98 -3.50
N ILE A 308 -11.09 -19.02 -3.21
CA ILE A 308 -10.93 -17.58 -3.41
C ILE A 308 -11.08 -16.81 -2.09
N TYR A 309 -12.09 -17.13 -1.27
CA TYR A 309 -12.43 -16.41 -0.05
C TYR A 309 -12.50 -17.30 1.20
N ALA A 310 -12.31 -16.68 2.36
CA ALA A 310 -12.35 -17.31 3.69
C ALA A 310 -13.77 -17.54 4.24
N GLY A 311 -14.78 -17.50 3.37
CA GLY A 311 -16.20 -17.39 3.68
C GLY A 311 -16.84 -16.37 2.74
N ASP A 312 -18.16 -16.20 2.84
CA ASP A 312 -18.90 -15.29 1.97
C ASP A 312 -18.55 -13.85 2.33
N VAL A 313 -18.13 -13.06 1.34
CA VAL A 313 -17.87 -11.63 1.51
C VAL A 313 -19.19 -10.87 1.42
N VAL A 314 -19.75 -10.48 2.57
CA VAL A 314 -21.06 -9.81 2.62
C VAL A 314 -20.98 -8.29 2.48
N ALA A 315 -19.80 -7.72 2.70
CA ALA A 315 -19.47 -6.32 2.43
C ALA A 315 -17.96 -6.17 2.28
N GLN A 316 -17.51 -5.22 1.47
CA GLN A 316 -16.09 -4.89 1.31
C GLN A 316 -15.91 -3.51 0.70
N GLY A 317 -14.73 -2.93 0.83
CA GLY A 317 -14.40 -1.66 0.19
C GLY A 317 -12.99 -1.17 0.49
N PHE A 318 -12.67 -0.02 -0.10
CA PHE A 318 -11.43 0.70 0.18
C PHE A 318 -11.73 1.84 1.16
N PHE A 319 -10.74 2.15 2.00
CA PHE A 319 -10.68 3.45 2.63
C PHE A 319 -10.21 4.50 1.61
N ASP A 320 -10.55 5.76 1.83
CA ASP A 320 -10.05 6.87 1.03
C ASP A 320 -8.55 7.14 1.34
N GLU A 321 -8.01 8.15 0.67
CA GLU A 321 -6.60 8.56 0.80
C GLU A 321 -6.24 9.07 2.20
N LYS A 322 -7.23 9.30 3.08
CA LYS A 322 -7.06 9.68 4.49
C LYS A 322 -7.48 8.55 5.45
N TRP A 323 -7.56 7.32 4.94
CA TRP A 323 -7.96 6.14 5.69
C TRP A 323 -9.39 6.20 6.27
N GLN A 324 -10.29 7.00 5.70
CA GLN A 324 -11.69 7.08 6.11
C GLN A 324 -12.58 6.20 5.22
N PHE A 325 -13.76 5.80 5.71
CA PHE A 325 -14.74 5.15 4.83
C PHE A 325 -15.16 6.11 3.73
N LYS A 326 -15.05 5.67 2.47
CA LYS A 326 -15.60 6.42 1.33
C LYS A 326 -17.08 6.70 1.57
N ALA A 327 -17.50 7.93 1.31
CA ALA A 327 -18.93 8.22 1.22
C ALA A 327 -19.54 7.35 0.12
N PRO A 328 -20.78 6.84 0.27
CA PRO A 328 -21.43 6.11 -0.80
C PRO A 328 -21.44 6.99 -2.06
N GLU A 329 -20.96 6.46 -3.17
CA GLU A 329 -21.05 7.13 -4.47
C GLU A 329 -22.51 7.48 -4.72
N ILE A 330 -22.81 8.78 -4.86
CA ILE A 330 -24.07 9.19 -5.45
C ILE A 330 -23.90 8.90 -6.94
N GLU A 331 -24.35 7.73 -7.38
CA GLU A 331 -24.54 7.47 -8.81
C GLU A 331 -25.53 8.52 -9.33
N LEU A 332 -24.99 9.60 -9.91
CA LEU A 332 -25.76 10.48 -10.78
C LEU A 332 -26.06 9.68 -12.05
N ARG A 333 -27.23 9.04 -12.07
CA ARG A 333 -27.81 8.41 -13.26
C ARG A 333 -28.11 9.41 -14.36
#